data_AF-A0A2V9LT27-F1
#
_entry.id   AF-A0A2V9LT27-F1
#
_cell.length_a   1.000
_cell.length_b   1.000
_cell.length_c   1.000
_cell.angle_alpha   90.00
_cell.angle_beta   90.00
_cell.angle_gamma   90.00
#
_symmetry.space_group_name_H-M   'P 1'
#
loop_
_entity.id
_entity.type
_entity.pdbx_description
1 polymer ?
#
loop_
_entity_poly.entity_id
_entity_poly.type
_entity_poly.pdbx_seq_one_letter_code
_entity_poly.pdbx_strand_id
1 'polypeptide(L)' 'MEIPDTIFRRAKAKAAERRIPLRRFVSEAVAEKLAAKSSAEVEARMKLAGKLRHLRKETARIGALIEREFEKIEPGEWA' A
#
# COMPACT_ATOMS: atom_id res chain seq x y z
N MET A 1 -13.25 -3.53 -12.03
CA MET A 1 -11.98 -2.82 -12.26
C MET A 1 -10.93 -3.87 -12.51
N GLU A 2 -10.26 -3.80 -13.65
CA GLU A 2 -9.12 -4.66 -13.94
C GLU A 2 -7.85 -3.93 -13.54
N ILE A 3 -7.05 -4.55 -12.67
CA ILE A 3 -5.80 -4.00 -12.16
C ILE A 3 -4.70 -5.02 -12.48
N PRO A 4 -3.56 -4.61 -13.04
CA PRO A 4 -2.43 -5.51 -13.27
C PRO A 4 -1.99 -6.20 -11.97
N ASP A 5 -1.71 -7.50 -12.04
CA ASP A 5 -1.41 -8.33 -10.85
C ASP A 5 -0.26 -7.74 -10.01
N THR A 6 0.78 -7.21 -10.67
CA THR A 6 1.92 -6.56 -10.00
C THR A 6 1.51 -5.36 -9.13
N ILE A 7 0.49 -4.60 -9.54
CA ILE A 7 -0.05 -3.47 -8.78
C ILE A 7 -0.98 -3.95 -7.67
N PHE A 8 -1.77 -4.99 -7.96
CA PHE A 8 -2.67 -5.61 -7.00
C PHE A 8 -1.92 -6.19 -5.80
N ARG A 9 -0.81 -6.91 -6.03
CA ARG A 9 0.05 -7.45 -4.96
C ARG A 9 0.66 -6.36 -4.09
N ARG A 10 1.19 -5.30 -4.70
CA ARG A 10 1.71 -4.13 -3.97
C ARG A 10 0.62 -3.45 -3.13
N ALA A 11 -0.59 -3.34 -3.66
CA ALA A 11 -1.72 -2.77 -2.93
C ALA A 11 -2.10 -3.63 -1.72
N LYS A 12 -2.12 -4.97 -1.86
CA LYS A 12 -2.31 -5.90 -0.72
C LYS A 12 -1.22 -5.73 0.33
N ALA A 13 0.04 -5.68 -0.07
CA ALA A 13 1.15 -5.50 0.86
C ALA A 13 1.00 -4.19 1.66
N LYS A 14 0.63 -3.08 0.99
CA LYS A 14 0.37 -1.80 1.65
C LYS A 14 -0.87 -1.80 2.55
N ALA A 15 -1.91 -2.54 2.19
CA ALA A 15 -3.08 -2.71 3.05
C ALA A 15 -2.73 -3.52 4.32
N ALA A 16 -1.92 -4.58 4.17
CA ALA A 16 -1.44 -5.41 5.27
C ALA A 16 -0.51 -4.63 6.24
N GLU A 17 0.42 -3.83 5.72
CA GLU A 17 1.26 -2.92 6.53
C GLU A 17 0.40 -2.00 7.43
N ARG A 18 -0.77 -1.57 6.93
CA ARG A 18 -1.72 -0.70 7.64
C ARG A 18 -2.77 -1.46 8.46
N ARG A 19 -2.74 -2.81 8.46
CA ARG A 19 -3.72 -3.69 9.12
C ARG A 19 -5.18 -3.40 8.71
N ILE A 20 -5.40 -3.04 7.44
CA ILE A 20 -6.74 -2.77 6.91
C ILE A 20 -7.03 -3.67 5.70
N PRO A 21 -8.30 -3.99 5.41
CA PRO A 21 -8.67 -4.72 4.22
C PRO A 21 -8.33 -3.94 2.94
N LEU A 22 -7.99 -4.66 1.87
CA LEU A 22 -7.65 -4.07 0.58
C LEU A 22 -8.75 -3.15 0.03
N ARG A 23 -10.03 -3.54 0.16
CA ARG A 23 -11.16 -2.72 -0.31
C ARG A 23 -11.16 -1.34 0.36
N ARG A 24 -10.97 -1.29 1.68
CA ARG A 24 -10.90 -0.04 2.45
C ARG A 24 -9.69 0.79 2.04
N PHE A 25 -8.53 0.16 1.90
CA PHE A 25 -7.31 0.83 1.43
C PHE A 25 -7.50 1.50 0.06
N VAL A 26 -8.12 0.81 -0.90
CA VAL A 26 -8.38 1.35 -2.23
C VAL A 26 -9.39 2.52 -2.16
N SER A 27 -10.48 2.37 -1.40
CA SER A 27 -11.47 3.45 -1.25
C SER A 27 -10.88 4.71 -0.63
N GLU A 28 -10.09 4.57 0.43
CA GLU A 28 -9.40 5.69 1.08
C GLU A 28 -8.41 6.36 0.13
N ALA A 29 -7.61 5.57 -0.61
CA ALA A 29 -6.64 6.11 -1.56
C ALA A 29 -7.31 6.86 -2.72
N VAL A 30 -8.46 6.38 -3.22
CA VAL A 30 -9.23 7.07 -4.26
C VAL A 30 -9.82 8.38 -3.71
N ALA A 31 -10.41 8.35 -2.51
CA ALA A 31 -10.94 9.55 -1.86
C ALA A 31 -9.84 10.60 -1.62
N GLU A 32 -8.69 10.19 -1.10
CA GLU A 32 -7.50 11.04 -0.89
C GLU A 32 -7.00 11.63 -2.22
N LYS A 33 -6.88 10.81 -3.27
CA LYS A 33 -6.40 11.29 -4.58
C LYS A 33 -7.33 12.31 -5.22
N LEU A 34 -8.64 12.16 -5.02
CA LEU A 34 -9.65 13.11 -5.49
C LEU A 34 -9.67 14.39 -4.65
N ALA A 35 -9.37 14.29 -3.34
CA ALA A 35 -9.27 15.43 -2.43
C ALA A 35 -7.97 16.24 -2.60
N ALA A 36 -6.85 15.59 -2.95
CA ALA A 36 -5.50 16.16 -3.01
C ALA A 36 -5.25 17.07 -4.24
N LYS A 37 -6.10 18.09 -4.44
CA LYS A 37 -5.89 19.17 -5.42
C LYS A 37 -5.04 20.33 -4.90
N SER A 38 -4.49 20.28 -3.68
CA SER A 38 -3.64 21.36 -3.16
C SER A 38 -2.14 21.06 -3.31
N SER A 39 -1.43 21.90 -4.06
CA SER A 39 0.02 21.79 -4.31
C SER A 39 0.85 21.80 -3.02
N ALA A 40 0.38 22.48 -1.97
CA ALA A 40 1.08 22.64 -0.70
C ALA A 40 1.15 21.33 0.10
N GLU A 41 0.12 20.49 0.04
CA GLU A 41 0.08 19.22 0.76
C GLU A 41 1.06 18.20 0.16
N VAL A 42 1.20 18.21 -1.17
CA VAL A 42 2.17 17.36 -1.89
C VAL A 42 3.60 17.75 -1.51
N GLU A 43 3.89 19.05 -1.42
CA GLU A 43 5.21 19.56 -1.05
C GLU A 43 5.58 19.21 0.41
N ALA A 44 4.63 19.40 1.33
CA ALA A 44 4.81 19.02 2.74
C ALA A 44 5.06 17.52 2.91
N ARG A 45 4.30 16.68 2.18
CA ARG A 45 4.45 15.23 2.20
C ARG A 45 5.79 14.76 1.62
N MET A 46 6.29 15.39 0.56
CA MET A 46 7.62 15.12 -0.01
C MET A 46 8.73 15.39 1.00
N LYS A 47 8.64 16.50 1.74
CA LYS A 47 9.63 16.89 2.76
C LYS A 47 9.65 15.91 3.94
N LEU A 48 8.49 15.44 4.38
CA LEU A 48 8.39 14.44 5.45
C LEU A 48 8.90 13.07 5.00
N ALA A 49 8.54 12.63 3.78
CA ALA A 49 8.99 11.37 3.22
C ALA A 49 10.53 11.28 3.11
N GLY A 50 11.19 12.40 2.79
CA GLY A 50 12.67 12.48 2.74
C GLY A 50 13.35 12.12 4.06
N LYS A 51 12.75 12.46 5.22
CA LYS A 51 13.28 12.13 6.55
C LYS A 51 13.22 10.63 6.86
N LEU A 52 12.31 9.90 6.23
CA LEU A 52 12.13 8.45 6.41
C LEU A 52 12.99 7.61 5.47
N ARG A 53 13.88 8.22 4.67
CA ARG A 53 14.75 7.52 3.70
C ARG A 53 15.58 6.40 4.32
N HIS A 54 15.97 6.53 5.58
CA HIS A 54 16.75 5.53 6.32
C HIS A 54 15.99 4.20 6.55
N LEU A 55 14.65 4.23 6.57
CA LEU A 55 13.80 3.04 6.73
C LEU A 55 13.63 2.23 5.44
N ARG A 56 14.12 2.73 4.29
CA ARG A 56 13.94 2.09 2.98
C ARG A 56 14.33 0.61 2.96
N LYS A 57 15.43 0.24 3.61
CA LYS A 57 15.91 -1.15 3.66
C LYS A 57 14.98 -2.04 4.46
N GLU A 58 14.48 -1.56 5.60
CA GLU A 58 13.59 -2.32 6.47
C GLU A 58 12.20 -2.48 5.83
N THR A 59 11.68 -1.41 5.22
CA THR A 59 10.44 -1.49 4.45
C THR A 59 10.53 -2.50 3.30
N ALA A 60 11.67 -2.58 2.60
CA ALA A 60 11.87 -3.57 1.55
C ALA A 60 11.90 -5.01 2.09
N ARG A 61 12.53 -5.23 3.26
CA ARG A 61 12.57 -6.53 3.94
C ARG A 61 11.17 -7.00 4.35
N ILE A 62 10.39 -6.12 4.98
CA ILE A 62 9.00 -6.41 5.36
C ILE A 62 8.15 -6.69 4.12
N GLY A 63 8.30 -5.90 3.05
CA GLY A 63 7.58 -6.13 1.80
C GLY A 63 7.87 -7.51 1.18
N ALA A 64 9.14 -7.95 1.18
CA ALA A 64 9.53 -9.26 0.68
C ALA A 64 8.99 -10.41 1.56
N LEU A 65 8.92 -10.20 2.88
CA LEU A 65 8.30 -11.15 3.80
C LEU A 65 6.80 -11.28 3.52
N ILE A 66 6.09 -10.15 3.37
CA ILE A 66 4.66 -10.15 3.06
C ILE A 66 4.41 -10.88 1.74
N GLU A 67 5.16 -10.58 0.68
CA GLU A 67 5.00 -11.24 -0.63
C GLU A 67 5.20 -12.76 -0.52
N ARG A 68 6.23 -13.20 0.19
CA ARG A 68 6.51 -14.63 0.40
C ARG A 68 5.41 -15.35 1.17
N GLU A 69 4.87 -14.72 2.21
CA GLU A 69 3.79 -15.32 3.01
C GLU A 69 2.44 -15.27 2.29
N PHE A 70 2.18 -14.25 1.46
CA PHE A 70 0.91 -14.09 0.73
C PHE A 70 0.79 -14.93 -0.56
N GLU A 71 1.86 -15.60 -1.03
CA GLU A 71 1.77 -16.62 -2.09
C GLU A 71 1.11 -17.94 -1.59
N LYS A 72 0.90 -18.08 -0.28
CA LYS A 72 0.10 -19.14 0.33
C LYS A 72 -1.31 -18.63 0.61
N ILE A 73 -2.17 -18.60 -0.41
CA ILE A 73 -3.61 -18.48 -0.17
C ILE A 73 -4.12 -19.90 0.12
N GLU A 74 -4.55 -20.17 1.35
CA GLU A 74 -5.32 -21.39 1.63
C GLU A 74 -6.64 -21.34 0.83
N PRO A 75 -6.97 -22.38 0.05
CA PRO A 75 -8.20 -22.42 -0.73
C PRO A 75 -9.38 -22.66 0.22
N GLY A 76 -10.00 -21.59 0.74
CA GLY A 76 -11.14 -21.74 1.67
C GLY A 76 -12.00 -20.52 1.97
N GLU A 77 -11.54 -19.28 1.78
CA GLU A 77 -12.34 -18.09 2.14
C GLU A 77 -13.04 -17.42 0.95
N TRP A 78 -13.92 -18.16 0.28
CA TRP A 78 -15.02 -17.56 -0.49
C TRP A 78 -16.30 -18.33 -0.16
N ALA A 79 -16.92 -18.01 0.97
CA ALA A 79 -18.29 -18.37 1.33
C ALA A 79 -19.06 -17.10 1.71
#